data_AF-A0A960DNQ5-F1
#
_entry.id   AF-A0A960DNQ5-F1
#
_cell.length_a   1.000
_cell.length_b   1.000
_cell.length_c   1.000
_cell.angle_alpha   90.00
_cell.angle_beta   90.00
_cell.angle_gamma   90.00
#
_symmetry.space_group_name_H-M   'P 1'
#
loop_
_entity.id
_entity.type
_entity.pdbx_description
1 polymer ?
#
loop_
_entity_poly.entity_id
_entity_poly.type
_entity_poly.pdbx_seq_one_letter_code
_entity_poly.pdbx_strand_id
1 'polypeptide(L)'
;MSGDRTVVTVGDREVSLSNLHKVLYPAAGTTKAEVIEYYARIAPVMLPHLADRCITLKRFPDGVDHEGFFEKRCPKHRPAWLDVALGPGDRNGQIGYCRMDEAASLVWAANMAALELHVPMALAADLDAPRAVVFDFDPGEPAAMRECCEVALWVREVLAAVGLDGWPKTSGSKGLQLYVPLNSPCTHERASDFALAVGQLLEHQHRDRVTTTMAKAVRPGKIFVDWSQNARHKTTIGVYSLRARPEPTCSTPVTWEEVADCAGGGPVLRFTWREVLERVDTHGDLFAPVLTTVQTLPSA
;
A
#
# COMPACT_ATOMS: atom_id res chain seq x y z
N MET A 1 -11.82 20.77 -26.37
CA MET A 1 -11.22 22.03 -25.89
C MET A 1 -9.97 21.67 -25.12
N SER A 2 -8.82 22.25 -25.47
CA SER A 2 -7.59 22.12 -24.69
C SER A 2 -7.86 22.65 -23.28
N GLY A 3 -7.99 21.77 -22.29
CA GLY A 3 -8.24 22.19 -20.90
C GLY A 3 -7.11 23.11 -20.42
N ASP A 4 -7.45 24.11 -19.62
CA ASP A 4 -6.48 25.04 -19.03
C ASP A 4 -5.33 24.25 -18.40
N ARG A 5 -4.11 24.66 -18.76
CA ARG A 5 -2.88 24.10 -18.20
C ARG A 5 -2.23 25.14 -17.31
N THR A 6 -1.77 24.70 -16.15
CA THR A 6 -1.04 25.54 -15.22
C THR A 6 0.29 24.87 -14.94
N VAL A 7 1.38 25.60 -15.10
CA VAL A 7 2.71 25.11 -14.72
C VAL A 7 2.97 25.55 -13.29
N VAL A 8 3.36 24.60 -12.44
CA VAL A 8 3.73 24.85 -11.05
C VAL A 8 5.14 24.36 -10.79
N THR A 9 5.81 24.99 -9.83
CA THR A 9 7.14 24.57 -9.36
C THR A 9 6.97 23.68 -8.13
N VAL A 10 7.52 22.47 -8.17
CA VAL A 10 7.53 21.52 -7.04
C VAL A 10 8.98 21.09 -6.81
N GLY A 11 9.57 21.56 -5.71
CA GLY A 11 11.03 21.50 -5.54
C GLY A 11 11.71 22.24 -6.70
N ASP A 12 12.65 21.58 -7.37
CA ASP A 12 13.39 22.15 -8.51
C ASP A 12 12.79 21.78 -9.89
N ARG A 13 11.55 21.23 -9.92
CA ARG A 13 10.90 20.78 -11.16
C ARG A 13 9.71 21.67 -11.53
N GLU A 14 9.55 21.90 -12.83
CA GLU A 14 8.30 22.39 -13.39
C GLU A 14 7.38 21.22 -13.76
N VAL A 15 6.13 21.27 -13.27
CA VAL A 15 5.10 20.28 -13.55
C VAL A 15 3.89 20.95 -14.18
N SER A 16 3.51 20.51 -15.38
CA SER A 16 2.32 21.00 -16.07
C SER A 16 1.06 20.24 -15.63
N LEU A 17 0.21 20.90 -14.88
CA LEU A 17 -1.09 20.41 -14.42
C LEU A 17 -2.19 20.79 -15.41
N SER A 18 -3.28 20.02 -15.42
CA SER A 18 -4.45 20.27 -16.28
C SER A 18 -5.73 19.87 -15.57
N ASN A 19 -6.93 20.21 -16.08
CA ASN A 19 -8.21 19.65 -15.62
C ASN A 19 -8.39 19.63 -14.08
N LEU A 20 -7.94 20.68 -13.39
CA LEU A 20 -7.84 20.70 -11.93
C LEU A 20 -9.21 20.55 -11.23
N HIS A 21 -10.26 21.08 -11.83
CA HIS A 21 -11.63 21.00 -11.33
C HIS A 21 -12.33 19.67 -11.62
N LYS A 22 -11.68 18.73 -12.34
CA LYS A 22 -12.30 17.42 -12.63
C LYS A 22 -12.52 16.67 -11.31
N VAL A 23 -13.76 16.28 -11.04
CA VAL A 23 -14.11 15.45 -9.89
C VAL A 23 -13.67 14.01 -10.16
N LEU A 24 -12.80 13.48 -9.31
CA LEU A 24 -12.30 12.09 -9.39
C LEU A 24 -13.01 11.17 -8.40
N TYR A 25 -13.57 11.72 -7.31
CA TYR A 25 -14.42 10.99 -6.35
C TYR A 25 -15.80 11.65 -6.27
N PRO A 26 -16.77 11.22 -7.10
CA PRO A 26 -18.08 11.86 -7.17
C PRO A 26 -18.84 11.89 -5.84
N ALA A 27 -18.82 10.79 -5.07
CA ALA A 27 -19.53 10.71 -3.79
C ALA A 27 -18.99 11.69 -2.73
N ALA A 28 -17.69 12.03 -2.77
CA ALA A 28 -17.05 12.96 -1.85
C ALA A 28 -16.83 14.36 -2.46
N GLY A 29 -17.18 14.56 -3.73
CA GLY A 29 -16.88 15.79 -4.48
C GLY A 29 -15.38 16.06 -4.69
N THR A 30 -14.49 15.11 -4.40
CA THR A 30 -13.04 15.36 -4.41
C THR A 30 -12.51 15.50 -5.84
N THR A 31 -11.87 16.64 -6.08
CA THR A 31 -11.32 17.08 -7.35
C THR A 31 -9.90 16.57 -7.58
N LYS A 32 -9.44 16.66 -8.83
CA LYS A 32 -8.04 16.34 -9.16
C LYS A 32 -7.05 17.29 -8.47
N ALA A 33 -7.41 18.56 -8.30
CA ALA A 33 -6.59 19.51 -7.55
C ALA A 33 -6.33 19.04 -6.11
N GLU A 34 -7.36 18.54 -5.43
CA GLU A 34 -7.25 18.01 -4.06
C GLU A 34 -6.45 16.71 -3.99
N VAL A 35 -6.59 15.82 -4.98
CA VAL A 35 -5.73 14.63 -5.10
C VAL A 35 -4.26 15.02 -5.28
N ILE A 36 -3.99 16.04 -6.11
CA ILE A 36 -2.63 16.58 -6.29
C ILE A 36 -2.13 17.21 -4.98
N GLU A 37 -2.95 17.98 -4.29
CA GLU A 37 -2.64 18.59 -2.99
C GLU A 37 -2.24 17.53 -1.97
N TYR A 38 -3.04 16.46 -1.84
CA TYR A 38 -2.75 15.36 -0.94
C TYR A 38 -1.37 14.76 -1.21
N TYR A 39 -1.10 14.37 -2.47
CA TYR A 39 0.17 13.76 -2.83
C TYR A 39 1.36 14.71 -2.68
N ALA A 40 1.16 16.02 -2.87
CA ALA A 40 2.20 17.03 -2.60
C ALA A 40 2.51 17.13 -1.10
N ARG A 41 1.47 17.16 -0.25
CA ARG A 41 1.62 17.33 1.21
C ARG A 41 2.12 16.08 1.93
N ILE A 42 1.71 14.90 1.48
CA ILE A 42 2.11 13.63 2.08
C ILE A 42 3.51 13.17 1.62
N ALA A 43 4.05 13.78 0.55
CA ALA A 43 5.32 13.40 -0.05
C ALA A 43 6.49 13.22 0.95
N PRO A 44 6.70 14.11 1.96
CA PRO A 44 7.83 13.98 2.87
C PRO A 44 7.87 12.65 3.63
N VAL A 45 6.71 12.11 4.01
CA VAL A 45 6.62 10.82 4.71
C VAL A 45 6.38 9.65 3.76
N MET A 46 5.78 9.87 2.58
CA MET A 46 5.48 8.80 1.63
C MET A 46 6.69 8.39 0.78
N LEU A 47 7.49 9.36 0.30
CA LEU A 47 8.59 9.11 -0.63
C LEU A 47 9.62 8.08 -0.13
N PRO A 48 10.05 8.09 1.14
CA PRO A 48 10.98 7.08 1.64
C PRO A 48 10.49 5.63 1.48
N HIS A 49 9.18 5.40 1.46
CA HIS A 49 8.58 4.07 1.25
C HIS A 49 8.47 3.66 -0.22
N LEU A 50 8.55 4.63 -1.14
CA LEU A 50 8.48 4.41 -2.59
C LEU A 50 9.84 4.39 -3.26
N ALA A 51 10.82 5.05 -2.64
CA ALA A 51 12.15 5.24 -3.18
C ALA A 51 12.78 3.91 -3.62
N ASP A 52 13.45 3.95 -4.77
CA ASP A 52 14.17 2.81 -5.35
C ASP A 52 13.32 1.56 -5.61
N ARG A 53 12.00 1.70 -5.75
CA ARG A 53 11.08 0.58 -6.06
C ARG A 53 10.43 0.72 -7.43
N CYS A 54 10.03 -0.42 -7.98
CA CYS A 54 9.27 -0.49 -9.23
C CYS A 54 7.79 -0.21 -8.99
N ILE A 55 7.41 1.07 -8.93
CA ILE A 55 6.04 1.48 -8.61
C ILE A 55 5.08 1.21 -9.76
N THR A 56 3.99 0.49 -9.48
CA THR A 56 2.88 0.32 -10.42
C THR A 56 1.80 1.36 -10.12
N LEU A 57 1.40 2.12 -11.13
CA LEU A 57 0.32 3.10 -11.01
C LEU A 57 -1.02 2.42 -11.31
N LYS A 58 -2.08 2.76 -10.56
CA LYS A 58 -3.45 2.49 -10.98
C LYS A 58 -4.16 3.81 -11.22
N ARG A 59 -4.54 4.02 -12.48
CA ARG A 59 -5.03 5.31 -12.97
C ARG A 59 -6.52 5.29 -13.20
N PHE A 60 -7.17 6.39 -12.85
CA PHE A 60 -8.60 6.63 -13.02
C PHE A 60 -8.82 7.99 -13.68
N PRO A 61 -8.46 8.15 -14.97
CA PRO A 61 -8.55 9.44 -15.65
C PRO A 61 -9.93 10.06 -15.58
N ASP A 62 -10.98 9.23 -15.54
CA ASP A 62 -12.39 9.63 -15.49
C ASP A 62 -13.05 9.52 -14.12
N GLY A 63 -12.27 9.23 -13.07
CA GLY A 63 -12.76 9.09 -11.70
C GLY A 63 -13.09 7.65 -11.31
N VAL A 64 -13.39 7.44 -10.03
CA VAL A 64 -13.52 6.12 -9.39
C VAL A 64 -14.77 5.33 -9.79
N ASP A 65 -15.78 5.98 -10.36
CA ASP A 65 -17.01 5.35 -10.85
C ASP A 65 -16.83 4.73 -12.25
N HIS A 66 -15.68 4.95 -12.88
CA HIS A 66 -15.30 4.38 -14.17
C HIS A 66 -14.18 3.34 -14.02
N GLU A 67 -13.98 2.52 -15.06
CA GLU A 67 -12.90 1.54 -15.07
C GLU A 67 -11.53 2.25 -15.06
N GLY A 68 -10.73 1.92 -14.04
CA GLY A 68 -9.32 2.29 -14.00
C GLY A 68 -8.43 1.21 -14.58
N PHE A 69 -7.17 1.54 -14.85
CA PHE A 69 -6.20 0.59 -15.40
C PHE A 69 -4.89 0.61 -14.64
N PHE A 70 -4.20 -0.54 -14.62
CA PHE A 70 -2.84 -0.66 -14.10
C PHE A 70 -1.82 -0.28 -15.16
N GLU A 71 -0.85 0.56 -14.79
CA GLU A 71 0.23 1.01 -15.64
C GLU A 71 1.57 0.71 -14.95
N LYS A 72 2.18 -0.39 -15.38
CA LYS A 72 3.50 -0.84 -14.92
C LYS A 72 4.63 -0.09 -15.64
N ARG A 73 4.50 0.03 -16.96
CA ARG A 73 5.48 0.70 -17.81
C ARG A 73 5.30 2.20 -17.70
N CYS A 74 6.34 2.92 -17.30
CA CYS A 74 6.30 4.36 -17.23
C CYS A 74 5.99 4.96 -18.62
N PRO A 75 5.03 5.90 -18.71
CA PRO A 75 4.63 6.50 -19.98
C PRO A 75 5.80 7.07 -20.79
N LYS A 76 5.81 6.83 -22.11
CA LYS A 76 6.85 7.38 -23.02
C LYS A 76 6.89 8.90 -23.04
N HIS A 77 5.75 9.55 -22.76
CA HIS A 77 5.60 11.00 -22.71
C HIS A 77 5.88 11.58 -21.31
N ARG A 78 6.50 10.81 -20.41
CA ARG A 78 6.94 11.30 -19.10
C ARG A 78 7.91 12.49 -19.26
N PRO A 79 7.98 13.39 -18.27
CA PRO A 79 9.01 14.41 -18.21
C PRO A 79 10.41 13.78 -18.29
N ALA A 80 11.36 14.47 -18.93
CA ALA A 80 12.73 13.98 -19.11
C ALA A 80 13.41 13.69 -17.77
N TRP A 81 13.11 14.48 -16.74
CA TRP A 81 13.65 14.35 -15.39
C TRP A 81 13.06 13.18 -14.57
N LEU A 82 11.95 12.56 -15.01
CA LEU A 82 11.33 11.47 -14.26
C LEU A 82 12.00 10.14 -14.58
N ASP A 83 12.93 9.69 -13.74
CA ASP A 83 13.65 8.45 -13.99
C ASP A 83 12.79 7.18 -13.95
N VAL A 84 13.37 6.09 -14.45
CA VAL A 84 12.75 4.77 -14.44
C VAL A 84 13.62 3.74 -13.72
N ALA A 85 12.96 2.85 -13.00
CA ALA A 85 13.56 1.67 -12.40
C ALA A 85 13.30 0.46 -13.31
N LEU A 86 14.33 -0.33 -13.61
CA LEU A 86 14.16 -1.56 -14.38
C LEU A 86 13.60 -2.64 -13.45
N GLY A 87 12.34 -3.00 -13.67
CA GLY A 87 11.65 -3.99 -12.88
C GLY A 87 11.48 -5.33 -13.59
N PRO A 88 10.64 -6.22 -13.04
CA PRO A 88 10.29 -7.48 -13.67
C PRO A 88 9.80 -7.24 -15.10
N GLY A 89 10.45 -7.90 -16.04
CA GLY A 89 10.12 -7.81 -17.46
C GLY A 89 8.85 -8.56 -17.83
N ASP A 90 8.43 -8.36 -19.08
CA ASP A 90 7.46 -9.23 -19.75
C ASP A 90 8.15 -10.00 -20.89
N ARG A 91 7.37 -10.64 -21.76
CA ARG A 91 7.87 -11.37 -22.94
C ARG A 91 8.74 -10.51 -23.89
N ASN A 92 8.69 -9.19 -23.78
CA ASN A 92 9.44 -8.23 -24.59
C ASN A 92 10.64 -7.60 -23.84
N GLY A 93 11.06 -8.19 -22.71
CA GLY A 93 12.20 -7.73 -21.92
C GLY A 93 11.80 -6.89 -20.70
N GLN A 94 12.80 -6.24 -20.10
CA GLN A 94 12.62 -5.46 -18.86
C GLN A 94 11.63 -4.28 -19.06
N ILE A 95 10.84 -4.01 -18.03
CA ILE A 95 9.90 -2.89 -17.99
C ILE A 95 10.54 -1.78 -17.15
N GLY A 96 10.59 -0.56 -17.70
CA GLY A 96 10.93 0.64 -16.92
C GLY A 96 9.69 1.13 -16.17
N TYR A 97 9.68 1.00 -14.85
CA TYR A 97 8.66 1.52 -13.95
C TYR A 97 8.99 2.95 -13.57
N CYS A 98 7.99 3.81 -13.32
CA CYS A 98 8.29 5.18 -12.91
C CYS A 98 8.93 5.17 -11.51
N ARG A 99 10.03 5.90 -11.33
CA ARG A 99 10.59 6.15 -10.00
C ARG A 99 9.83 7.29 -9.32
N MET A 100 9.54 7.11 -8.03
CA MET A 100 8.83 8.09 -7.22
C MET A 100 9.76 8.58 -6.11
N ASP A 101 10.80 9.32 -6.49
CA ASP A 101 11.90 9.69 -5.58
C ASP A 101 11.85 11.16 -5.12
N GLU A 102 10.96 11.98 -5.71
CA GLU A 102 10.83 13.40 -5.40
C GLU A 102 9.36 13.85 -5.44
N ALA A 103 8.98 14.91 -4.72
CA ALA A 103 7.58 15.35 -4.62
C ALA A 103 6.96 15.67 -6.00
N ALA A 104 7.76 16.19 -6.93
CA ALA A 104 7.35 16.45 -8.30
C ALA A 104 6.88 15.19 -9.05
N SER A 105 7.50 14.03 -8.79
CA SER A 105 7.10 12.75 -9.38
C SER A 105 5.71 12.30 -8.92
N LEU A 106 5.38 12.50 -7.64
CA LEU A 106 4.06 12.21 -7.07
C LEU A 106 2.99 13.17 -7.60
N VAL A 107 3.29 14.47 -7.64
CA VAL A 107 2.40 15.49 -8.21
C VAL A 107 2.11 15.19 -9.69
N TRP A 108 3.12 14.79 -10.45
CA TRP A 108 2.95 14.39 -11.84
C TRP A 108 2.07 13.13 -11.97
N ALA A 109 2.30 12.10 -11.17
CA ALA A 109 1.49 10.88 -11.16
C ALA A 109 0.01 11.19 -10.80
N ALA A 110 -0.22 12.00 -9.76
CA ALA A 110 -1.53 12.48 -9.36
C ALA A 110 -2.24 13.27 -10.48
N ASN A 111 -1.51 14.11 -11.20
CA ASN A 111 -2.06 14.85 -12.36
C ASN A 111 -2.48 13.93 -13.51
N MET A 112 -1.83 12.78 -13.67
CA MET A 112 -2.24 11.70 -14.59
C MET A 112 -3.40 10.85 -14.04
N ALA A 113 -3.98 11.24 -12.90
CA ALA A 113 -5.00 10.54 -12.15
C ALA A 113 -4.56 9.15 -11.67
N ALA A 114 -3.28 8.97 -11.35
CA ALA A 114 -2.81 7.80 -10.60
C ALA A 114 -3.29 7.93 -9.15
N LEU A 115 -4.43 7.29 -8.86
CA LEU A 115 -5.00 7.31 -7.51
C LEU A 115 -4.31 6.31 -6.61
N GLU A 116 -4.00 5.10 -7.11
CA GLU A 116 -3.32 4.09 -6.30
C GLU A 116 -1.87 3.90 -6.76
N LEU A 117 -0.96 3.87 -5.79
CA LEU A 117 0.45 3.52 -5.96
C LEU A 117 0.68 2.15 -5.32
N HIS A 118 1.03 1.17 -6.16
CA HIS A 118 1.26 -0.21 -5.75
C HIS A 118 2.75 -0.50 -5.71
N VAL A 119 3.20 -1.05 -4.58
CA VAL A 119 4.61 -1.09 -4.19
C VAL A 119 5.05 -2.55 -4.00
N PRO A 120 6.13 -3.00 -4.65
CA PRO A 120 6.72 -4.31 -4.38
C PRO A 120 7.53 -4.30 -3.07
N MET A 121 7.65 -5.47 -2.42
CA MET A 121 8.45 -5.60 -1.20
C MET A 121 9.97 -5.51 -1.45
N ALA A 122 10.41 -5.79 -2.66
CA ALA A 122 11.80 -5.68 -3.09
C ALA A 122 12.15 -4.28 -3.61
N LEU A 123 13.43 -3.93 -3.56
CA LEU A 123 13.98 -2.75 -4.24
C LEU A 123 14.26 -3.11 -5.70
N ALA A 124 14.33 -2.11 -6.57
CA ALA A 124 14.66 -2.28 -7.99
C ALA A 124 16.08 -2.82 -8.20
N ALA A 125 17.01 -2.51 -7.28
CA ALA A 125 18.39 -2.98 -7.34
C ALA A 125 18.53 -4.49 -7.08
N ASP A 126 17.59 -5.08 -6.32
CA ASP A 126 17.55 -6.52 -6.03
C ASP A 126 16.09 -6.97 -5.92
N LEU A 127 15.52 -7.40 -7.04
CA LEU A 127 14.13 -7.81 -7.16
C LEU A 127 13.83 -9.16 -6.51
N ASP A 128 14.86 -9.92 -6.11
CA ASP A 128 14.71 -11.27 -5.57
C ASP A 128 14.74 -11.26 -4.02
N ALA A 129 15.19 -10.15 -3.42
CA ALA A 129 15.25 -9.94 -1.98
C ALA A 129 14.16 -8.97 -1.47
N PRO A 130 13.02 -9.47 -0.95
CA PRO A 130 12.04 -8.61 -0.30
C PRO A 130 12.61 -7.99 0.98
N ARG A 131 12.23 -6.74 1.26
CA ARG A 131 12.64 -6.00 2.46
C ARG A 131 11.73 -6.25 3.67
N ALA A 132 10.57 -6.87 3.46
CA ALA A 132 9.59 -7.16 4.51
C ALA A 132 8.78 -8.43 4.20
N VAL A 133 8.25 -9.06 5.23
CA VAL A 133 7.11 -9.98 5.12
C VAL A 133 5.82 -9.19 5.30
N VAL A 134 4.80 -9.50 4.52
CA VAL A 134 3.46 -8.91 4.65
C VAL A 134 2.44 -9.98 4.99
N PHE A 135 1.62 -9.69 6.00
CA PHE A 135 0.36 -10.37 6.23
C PHE A 135 -0.76 -9.44 5.75
N ASP A 136 -1.53 -9.87 4.75
CA ASP A 136 -2.68 -9.12 4.25
C ASP A 136 -3.95 -9.82 4.73
N PHE A 137 -4.71 -9.14 5.58
CA PHE A 137 -5.91 -9.68 6.22
C PHE A 137 -7.14 -9.29 5.40
N ASP A 138 -7.63 -10.24 4.63
CA ASP A 138 -8.75 -10.07 3.70
C ASP A 138 -10.05 -10.62 4.32
N PRO A 139 -11.00 -9.76 4.72
CA PRO A 139 -12.24 -10.23 5.34
C PRO A 139 -13.22 -10.80 4.32
N GLY A 140 -13.76 -11.99 4.59
CA GLY A 140 -14.90 -12.56 3.90
C GLY A 140 -16.21 -12.25 4.63
N GLU A 141 -17.17 -11.63 3.92
CA GLU A 141 -18.44 -11.21 4.51
C GLU A 141 -19.13 -12.35 5.29
N PRO A 142 -19.68 -12.10 6.50
CA PRO A 142 -19.86 -10.79 7.14
C PRO A 142 -18.65 -10.26 7.95
N ALA A 143 -17.52 -10.97 8.01
CA ALA A 143 -16.33 -10.45 8.68
C ALA A 143 -15.86 -9.14 8.02
N ALA A 144 -15.20 -8.28 8.80
CA ALA A 144 -14.78 -6.96 8.40
C ALA A 144 -13.49 -6.53 9.13
N MET A 145 -13.28 -5.21 9.27
CA MET A 145 -12.08 -4.63 9.88
C MET A 145 -11.84 -5.09 11.31
N ARG A 146 -12.92 -5.28 12.11
CA ARG A 146 -12.80 -5.74 13.49
C ARG A 146 -12.12 -7.09 13.58
N GLU A 147 -12.60 -8.06 12.81
CA GLU A 147 -12.01 -9.40 12.77
C GLU A 147 -10.58 -9.37 12.20
N CYS A 148 -10.28 -8.45 11.27
CA CYS A 148 -8.90 -8.24 10.80
C CYS A 148 -7.99 -7.77 11.95
N CYS A 149 -8.46 -6.87 12.81
CA CYS A 149 -7.71 -6.38 13.97
C CYS A 149 -7.49 -7.48 15.00
N GLU A 150 -8.52 -8.30 15.29
CA GLU A 150 -8.38 -9.45 16.19
C GLU A 150 -7.34 -10.45 15.68
N VAL A 151 -7.36 -10.78 14.38
CA VAL A 151 -6.35 -11.66 13.76
C VAL A 151 -4.96 -11.03 13.78
N ALA A 152 -4.84 -9.71 13.58
CA ALA A 152 -3.56 -9.02 13.64
C ALA A 152 -2.92 -9.07 15.04
N LEU A 153 -3.72 -9.01 16.11
CA LEU A 153 -3.23 -9.18 17.48
C LEU A 153 -2.69 -10.60 17.71
N TRP A 154 -3.37 -11.63 17.21
CA TRP A 154 -2.86 -13.00 17.30
C TRP A 154 -1.58 -13.20 16.50
N VAL A 155 -1.48 -12.63 15.29
CA VAL A 155 -0.22 -12.64 14.53
C VAL A 155 0.88 -11.94 15.32
N ARG A 156 0.59 -10.80 15.97
CA ARG A 156 1.57 -10.09 16.81
C ARG A 156 2.10 -10.98 17.94
N GLU A 157 1.25 -11.75 18.60
CA GLU A 157 1.67 -12.68 19.65
C GLU A 157 2.62 -13.77 19.11
N VAL A 158 2.29 -14.33 17.95
CA VAL A 158 3.16 -15.32 17.28
C VAL A 158 4.50 -14.70 16.87
N LEU A 159 4.49 -13.49 16.33
CA LEU A 159 5.71 -12.76 15.97
C LEU A 159 6.59 -12.50 17.19
N ALA A 160 6.00 -12.00 18.29
CA ALA A 160 6.72 -11.73 19.53
C ALA A 160 7.37 -13.00 20.11
N ALA A 161 6.70 -14.16 20.01
CA ALA A 161 7.25 -15.44 20.47
C ALA A 161 8.51 -15.89 19.71
N VAL A 162 8.71 -15.39 18.48
CA VAL A 162 9.92 -15.65 17.68
C VAL A 162 10.85 -14.43 17.58
N GLY A 163 10.64 -13.43 18.42
CA GLY A 163 11.48 -12.22 18.48
C GLY A 163 11.32 -11.29 17.27
N LEU A 164 10.14 -11.27 16.66
CA LEU A 164 9.80 -10.38 15.55
C LEU A 164 8.76 -9.33 15.98
N ASP A 165 8.91 -8.13 15.43
CA ASP A 165 8.00 -7.01 15.54
C ASP A 165 7.30 -6.74 14.19
N GLY A 166 6.07 -6.26 14.27
CA GLY A 166 5.27 -5.89 13.11
C GLY A 166 4.60 -4.52 13.23
N TRP A 167 4.39 -3.87 12.09
CA TRP A 167 3.76 -2.56 11.95
C TRP A 167 2.46 -2.65 11.14
N PRO A 168 1.30 -2.38 11.76
CA PRO A 168 0.02 -2.46 11.09
C PRO A 168 -0.30 -1.19 10.29
N LYS A 169 -0.99 -1.36 9.17
CA LYS A 169 -1.64 -0.28 8.41
C LYS A 169 -2.96 -0.76 7.84
N THR A 170 -3.95 0.13 7.78
CA THR A 170 -5.18 -0.17 7.03
C THR A 170 -4.84 -0.32 5.55
N SER A 171 -5.57 -1.18 4.85
CA SER A 171 -5.48 -1.23 3.38
C SER A 171 -6.09 0.01 2.72
N GLY A 172 -6.86 0.83 3.47
CA GLY A 172 -7.74 1.87 2.94
C GLY A 172 -9.00 1.32 2.25
N SER A 173 -9.21 0.00 2.25
CA SER A 173 -10.40 -0.65 1.70
C SER A 173 -11.17 -1.38 2.82
N LYS A 174 -11.15 -2.72 2.84
CA LYS A 174 -11.89 -3.52 3.83
C LYS A 174 -10.98 -4.17 4.88
N GLY A 175 -9.73 -4.46 4.50
CA GLY A 175 -8.78 -5.23 5.31
C GLY A 175 -7.67 -4.39 5.96
N LEU A 176 -6.84 -5.08 6.72
CA LEU A 176 -5.66 -4.57 7.43
C LEU A 176 -4.41 -5.30 6.91
N GLN A 177 -3.27 -4.62 6.88
CA GLN A 177 -1.97 -5.20 6.51
C GLN A 177 -1.00 -5.06 7.67
N LEU A 178 -0.19 -6.08 7.89
CA LEU A 178 0.86 -6.09 8.90
C LEU A 178 2.20 -6.39 8.25
N TYR A 179 3.16 -5.50 8.45
CA TYR A 179 4.50 -5.60 7.87
C TYR A 179 5.52 -5.99 8.92
N VAL A 180 6.31 -7.01 8.64
CA VAL A 180 7.48 -7.40 9.42
C VAL A 180 8.71 -6.99 8.61
N PRO A 181 9.33 -5.84 8.90
CA PRO A 181 10.53 -5.40 8.20
C PRO A 181 11.66 -6.38 8.46
N LEU A 182 12.25 -6.89 7.40
CA LEU A 182 13.43 -7.74 7.46
C LEU A 182 14.66 -6.89 7.31
N ASN A 183 14.71 -6.11 6.22
CA ASN A 183 15.87 -5.30 5.86
C ASN A 183 17.22 -6.05 5.85
N SER A 184 17.18 -7.38 5.90
CA SER A 184 18.26 -8.36 5.81
C SER A 184 18.03 -9.29 4.62
N PRO A 185 19.03 -10.06 4.16
CA PRO A 185 18.84 -11.03 3.08
C PRO A 185 17.70 -12.02 3.38
N CYS A 186 16.76 -12.13 2.46
CA CYS A 186 15.62 -13.05 2.47
C CYS A 186 15.18 -13.34 1.04
N THR A 187 14.47 -14.44 0.81
CA THR A 187 13.85 -14.73 -0.49
C THR A 187 12.34 -14.57 -0.39
N HIS A 188 11.68 -14.30 -1.52
CA HIS A 188 10.22 -14.26 -1.59
C HIS A 188 9.55 -15.57 -1.14
N GLU A 189 10.15 -16.71 -1.47
CA GLU A 189 9.67 -18.03 -1.04
C GLU A 189 9.68 -18.13 0.49
N ARG A 190 10.82 -17.83 1.13
CA ARG A 190 10.93 -17.89 2.60
C ARG A 190 9.99 -16.90 3.30
N ALA A 191 9.81 -15.70 2.75
CA ALA A 191 8.82 -14.73 3.26
C ALA A 191 7.39 -15.27 3.16
N SER A 192 7.05 -15.88 2.03
CA SER A 192 5.75 -16.50 1.76
C SER A 192 5.49 -17.70 2.67
N ASP A 193 6.46 -18.59 2.83
CA ASP A 193 6.35 -19.79 3.67
C ASP A 193 6.21 -19.43 5.14
N PHE A 194 6.95 -18.43 5.61
CA PHE A 194 6.78 -17.93 6.97
C PHE A 194 5.38 -17.35 7.19
N ALA A 195 4.89 -16.51 6.28
CA ALA A 195 3.54 -15.96 6.37
C ALA A 195 2.46 -17.05 6.34
N LEU A 196 2.64 -18.06 5.49
CA LEU A 196 1.76 -19.23 5.40
C LEU A 196 1.78 -20.05 6.69
N ALA A 197 2.95 -20.35 7.25
CA ALA A 197 3.08 -21.13 8.48
C ALA A 197 2.39 -20.46 9.67
N VAL A 198 2.60 -19.14 9.84
CA VAL A 198 1.88 -18.35 10.86
C VAL A 198 0.38 -18.35 10.59
N GLY A 199 -0.05 -18.16 9.34
CA GLY A 199 -1.46 -18.23 8.97
C GLY A 199 -2.10 -19.59 9.25
N GLN A 200 -1.38 -20.69 8.98
CA GLN A 200 -1.85 -22.06 9.22
C GLN A 200 -1.94 -22.38 10.71
N LEU A 201 -1.00 -21.87 11.51
CA LEU A 201 -1.09 -21.95 12.97
C LEU A 201 -2.37 -21.29 13.48
N LEU A 202 -2.67 -20.07 13.01
CA LEU A 202 -3.89 -19.36 13.38
C LEU A 202 -5.16 -20.03 12.83
N GLU A 203 -5.12 -20.53 11.59
CA GLU A 203 -6.22 -21.33 11.04
C GLU A 203 -6.46 -22.58 11.87
N HIS A 204 -5.43 -23.25 12.38
CA HIS A 204 -5.58 -24.41 13.27
C HIS A 204 -6.22 -24.03 14.62
N GLN A 205 -5.78 -22.93 15.23
CA GLN A 205 -6.26 -22.45 16.53
C GLN A 205 -7.67 -21.83 16.46
N HIS A 206 -8.02 -21.21 15.33
CA HIS A 206 -9.25 -20.43 15.12
C HIS A 206 -9.93 -20.79 13.79
N ARG A 207 -10.22 -22.09 13.59
CA ARG A 207 -10.73 -22.66 12.32
C ARG A 207 -12.02 -22.04 11.78
N ASP A 208 -12.84 -21.49 12.66
CA ASP A 208 -14.10 -20.80 12.37
C ASP A 208 -13.91 -19.33 11.98
N ARG A 209 -12.71 -18.77 12.19
CA ARG A 209 -12.43 -17.33 12.04
C ARG A 209 -11.30 -17.00 11.07
N VAL A 210 -10.37 -17.92 10.84
CA VAL A 210 -9.20 -17.70 9.97
C VAL A 210 -9.17 -18.74 8.86
N THR A 211 -8.70 -18.35 7.68
CA THR A 211 -8.31 -19.30 6.64
C THR A 211 -7.05 -18.89 5.88
N THR A 212 -6.26 -19.85 5.44
CA THR A 212 -5.15 -19.66 4.49
C THR A 212 -5.47 -20.18 3.09
N THR A 213 -6.69 -20.69 2.90
CA THR A 213 -7.15 -21.26 1.63
C THR A 213 -7.58 -20.14 0.67
N MET A 214 -6.98 -20.12 -0.52
CA MET A 214 -7.25 -19.07 -1.52
C MET A 214 -8.70 -19.07 -2.03
N ALA A 215 -9.38 -20.21 -2.04
CA ALA A 215 -10.73 -20.32 -2.59
C ALA A 215 -11.72 -19.40 -1.86
N LYS A 216 -12.38 -18.49 -2.59
CA LYS A 216 -13.36 -17.55 -2.00
C LYS A 216 -14.52 -18.24 -1.30
N ALA A 217 -14.88 -19.45 -1.72
CA ALA A 217 -15.98 -20.23 -1.17
C ALA A 217 -15.83 -20.56 0.32
N VAL A 218 -14.60 -20.58 0.86
CA VAL A 218 -14.34 -20.91 2.28
C VAL A 218 -14.16 -19.68 3.17
N ARG A 219 -14.22 -18.47 2.59
CA ARG A 219 -13.98 -17.20 3.29
C ARG A 219 -15.18 -16.63 4.07
N PRO A 220 -16.46 -16.94 3.79
CA PRO A 220 -17.56 -16.29 4.51
C PRO A 220 -17.41 -16.37 6.03
N GLY A 221 -17.47 -15.22 6.70
CA GLY A 221 -17.30 -15.09 8.16
C GLY A 221 -15.86 -15.22 8.66
N LYS A 222 -14.87 -15.36 7.78
CA LYS A 222 -13.45 -15.58 8.13
C LYS A 222 -12.56 -14.47 7.59
N ILE A 223 -11.39 -14.34 8.20
CA ILE A 223 -10.26 -13.59 7.65
C ILE A 223 -9.39 -14.54 6.84
N PHE A 224 -9.23 -14.24 5.56
CA PHE A 224 -8.21 -14.85 4.74
C PHE A 224 -6.86 -14.17 5.03
N VAL A 225 -5.89 -14.92 5.53
CA VAL A 225 -4.51 -14.45 5.66
C VAL A 225 -3.82 -14.68 4.32
N ASP A 226 -3.75 -13.64 3.48
CA ASP A 226 -3.20 -13.72 2.13
C ASP A 226 -1.67 -13.70 2.15
N TRP A 227 -1.09 -14.86 2.46
CA TRP A 227 0.35 -15.11 2.41
C TRP A 227 0.93 -14.91 1.00
N SER A 228 0.12 -15.00 -0.06
CA SER A 228 0.58 -14.92 -1.45
C SER A 228 1.04 -13.53 -1.86
N GLN A 229 0.70 -12.50 -1.09
CA GLN A 229 1.20 -11.12 -1.31
C GLN A 229 2.73 -11.02 -1.21
N ASN A 230 3.40 -12.01 -0.60
CA ASN A 230 4.85 -12.08 -0.51
C ASN A 230 5.52 -12.60 -1.78
N ALA A 231 4.76 -13.06 -2.78
CA ALA A 231 5.33 -13.57 -4.02
C ALA A 231 6.04 -12.46 -4.82
N ARG A 232 7.14 -12.82 -5.49
CA ARG A 232 8.04 -11.92 -6.24
C ARG A 232 7.36 -10.90 -7.16
N HIS A 233 6.28 -11.29 -7.81
CA HIS A 233 5.60 -10.47 -8.82
C HIS A 233 4.45 -9.64 -8.25
N LYS A 234 4.16 -9.76 -6.95
CA LYS A 234 3.08 -9.06 -6.27
C LYS A 234 3.52 -7.70 -5.78
N THR A 235 2.53 -6.85 -5.65
CA THR A 235 2.64 -5.51 -5.09
C THR A 235 1.45 -5.33 -4.16
N THR A 236 1.66 -4.65 -3.05
CA THR A 236 0.57 -4.22 -2.17
C THR A 236 0.28 -2.74 -2.41
N ILE A 237 -0.87 -2.28 -1.94
CA ILE A 237 -1.10 -0.84 -1.84
C ILE A 237 0.00 -0.20 -0.98
N GLY A 238 0.65 0.83 -1.51
CA GLY A 238 1.69 1.59 -0.78
C GLY A 238 1.12 2.28 0.44
N VAL A 239 1.92 2.41 1.49
CA VAL A 239 1.57 3.24 2.64
C VAL A 239 1.31 4.67 2.18
N TYR A 240 0.26 5.30 2.73
CA TYR A 240 -0.28 6.60 2.34
C TYR A 240 -0.87 6.71 0.93
N SER A 241 -0.89 5.65 0.13
CA SER A 241 -1.59 5.70 -1.17
C SER A 241 -3.10 5.83 -0.97
N LEU A 242 -3.74 6.66 -1.80
CA LEU A 242 -5.20 6.68 -1.93
C LEU A 242 -5.70 5.34 -2.47
N ARG A 243 -6.98 5.08 -2.23
CA ARG A 243 -7.76 3.97 -2.80
C ARG A 243 -8.82 4.50 -3.75
N ALA A 244 -9.02 3.79 -4.85
CA ALA A 244 -10.13 4.06 -5.76
C ALA A 244 -11.40 3.39 -5.25
N ARG A 245 -12.00 4.02 -4.24
CA ARG A 245 -13.28 3.68 -3.60
C ARG A 245 -14.22 4.89 -3.71
N PRO A 246 -15.52 4.75 -3.37
CA PRO A 246 -16.44 5.88 -3.46
C PRO A 246 -15.95 7.13 -2.71
N GLU A 247 -15.28 6.93 -1.58
CA GLU A 247 -14.59 8.00 -0.85
C GLU A 247 -13.06 7.86 -0.96
N PRO A 248 -12.32 8.98 -0.89
CA PRO A 248 -10.86 9.03 -1.01
C PRO A 248 -10.14 8.60 0.27
N THR A 249 -10.27 7.32 0.60
CA THR A 249 -9.56 6.68 1.72
C THR A 249 -8.11 6.34 1.36
N CYS A 250 -7.27 6.23 2.38
CA CYS A 250 -5.84 5.93 2.23
C CYS A 250 -5.44 4.64 2.94
N SER A 251 -4.41 3.96 2.44
CA SER A 251 -3.72 2.94 3.22
C SER A 251 -2.91 3.61 4.32
N THR A 252 -3.33 3.47 5.57
CA THR A 252 -2.87 4.36 6.65
C THR A 252 -2.25 3.58 7.79
N PRO A 253 -1.01 3.88 8.21
CA PRO A 253 -0.41 3.34 9.41
C PRO A 253 -1.24 3.62 10.66
N VAL A 254 -1.33 2.63 11.54
CA VAL A 254 -2.07 2.71 12.80
C VAL A 254 -1.22 2.20 13.94
N THR A 255 -1.52 2.64 15.15
CA THR A 255 -0.89 2.13 16.36
C THR A 255 -1.47 0.78 16.76
N TRP A 256 -0.73 0.02 17.57
CA TRP A 256 -1.27 -1.21 18.16
C TRP A 256 -2.42 -0.97 19.15
N GLU A 257 -2.48 0.20 19.78
CA GLU A 257 -3.59 0.61 20.64
C GLU A 257 -4.88 0.77 19.82
N GLU A 258 -4.82 1.48 18.68
CA GLU A 258 -5.94 1.60 17.75
C GLU A 258 -6.43 0.23 17.22
N VAL A 259 -5.50 -0.70 16.95
CA VAL A 259 -5.84 -2.07 16.55
C VAL A 259 -6.54 -2.82 17.68
N ALA A 260 -6.05 -2.71 18.92
CA ALA A 260 -6.67 -3.33 20.09
C ALA A 260 -8.06 -2.78 20.38
N ASP A 261 -8.23 -1.46 20.29
CA ASP A 261 -9.52 -0.79 20.47
C ASP A 261 -10.53 -1.22 19.41
N CYS A 262 -10.13 -1.25 18.13
CA CYS A 262 -11.00 -1.69 17.05
C CYS A 262 -11.42 -3.16 17.21
N ALA A 263 -10.49 -4.04 17.58
CA ALA A 263 -10.79 -5.44 17.93
C ALA A 263 -11.81 -5.55 19.09
N GLY A 264 -11.67 -4.68 20.09
CA GLY A 264 -12.57 -4.57 21.25
C GLY A 264 -13.95 -3.97 20.96
N GLY A 265 -14.24 -3.56 19.72
CA GLY A 265 -15.51 -2.94 19.33
C GLY A 265 -15.50 -1.42 19.34
N GLY A 266 -14.32 -0.80 19.41
CA GLY A 266 -14.11 0.62 19.21
C GLY A 266 -14.29 1.06 17.75
N PRO A 267 -13.84 2.29 17.41
CA PRO A 267 -14.00 2.85 16.06
C PRO A 267 -13.39 1.98 14.97
N VAL A 268 -14.07 1.92 13.82
CA VAL A 268 -13.55 1.22 12.63
C VAL A 268 -12.37 2.00 12.05
N LEU A 269 -11.23 1.33 11.85
CA LEU A 269 -10.03 1.94 11.30
C LEU A 269 -10.19 2.24 9.80
N ARG A 270 -10.53 3.49 9.48
CA ARG A 270 -10.72 3.98 8.13
C ARG A 270 -10.42 5.47 8.10
N PHE A 271 -9.57 5.88 7.18
CA PHE A 271 -9.07 7.25 7.12
C PHE A 271 -9.18 7.78 5.69
N THR A 272 -9.82 8.92 5.56
CA THR A 272 -9.79 9.78 4.38
C THR A 272 -8.44 10.48 4.28
N TRP A 273 -8.12 10.99 3.10
CA TRP A 273 -6.87 11.70 2.87
C TRP A 273 -6.64 12.93 3.77
N ARG A 274 -7.71 13.61 4.19
CA ARG A 274 -7.61 14.76 5.10
C ARG A 274 -7.21 14.32 6.50
N GLU A 275 -7.88 13.28 7.02
CA GLU A 275 -7.55 12.66 8.30
C GLU A 275 -6.12 12.10 8.28
N VAL A 276 -5.65 11.56 7.16
CA VAL A 276 -4.25 11.12 7.04
C VAL A 276 -3.27 12.28 7.18
N LEU A 277 -3.53 13.43 6.57
CA LEU A 277 -2.66 14.61 6.72
C LEU A 277 -2.63 15.08 8.18
N GLU A 278 -3.79 15.19 8.83
CA GLU A 278 -3.88 15.54 10.26
C GLU A 278 -3.14 14.55 11.17
N ARG A 279 -3.24 13.26 10.86
CA ARG A 279 -2.53 12.20 11.58
C ARG A 279 -1.02 12.32 11.42
N VAL A 280 -0.53 12.60 10.21
CA VAL A 280 0.91 12.79 9.97
C VAL A 280 1.42 14.04 10.67
N ASP A 281 0.64 15.13 10.70
CA ASP A 281 0.99 16.34 11.46
C ASP A 281 1.09 16.05 12.98
N THR A 282 0.26 15.13 13.49
CA THR A 282 0.20 14.78 14.92
C THR A 282 1.24 13.74 15.34
N HIS A 283 1.38 12.67 14.56
CA HIS A 283 2.14 11.47 14.92
C HIS A 283 3.46 11.31 14.14
N GLY A 284 3.67 12.11 13.09
CA GLY A 284 4.71 11.86 12.11
C GLY A 284 4.45 10.58 11.32
N ASP A 285 5.53 9.97 10.81
CA ASP A 285 5.44 8.71 10.07
C ASP A 285 5.50 7.50 11.02
N LEU A 286 4.33 6.98 11.40
CA LEU A 286 4.22 5.75 12.20
C LEU A 286 4.79 4.50 11.51
N PHE A 287 5.00 4.56 10.18
CA PHE A 287 5.55 3.46 9.41
C PHE A 287 7.06 3.57 9.17
N ALA A 288 7.69 4.68 9.56
CA ALA A 288 9.13 4.91 9.39
C ALA A 288 10.01 3.74 9.88
N PRO A 289 9.70 3.05 11.01
CA PRO A 289 10.50 1.91 11.45
C PRO A 289 10.56 0.76 10.44
N VAL A 290 9.58 0.60 9.54
CA VAL A 290 9.59 -0.43 8.50
C VAL A 290 10.77 -0.24 7.53
N LEU A 291 11.25 0.98 7.36
CA LEU A 291 12.39 1.31 6.49
C LEU A 291 13.74 0.92 7.08
N THR A 292 13.86 0.96 8.41
CA THR A 292 15.16 0.91 9.10
C THR A 292 15.33 -0.30 10.00
N THR A 293 14.26 -0.85 10.56
CA THR A 293 14.34 -1.99 11.48
C THR A 293 14.82 -3.23 10.75
N VAL A 294 15.89 -3.84 11.26
CA VAL A 294 16.47 -5.06 10.69
C VAL A 294 16.07 -6.25 11.55
N GLN A 295 15.42 -7.24 10.95
CA GLN A 295 14.99 -8.48 11.60
C GLN A 295 15.28 -9.66 10.71
N THR A 296 15.55 -10.82 11.29
CA THR A 296 15.80 -12.05 10.54
C THR A 296 14.74 -13.07 10.90
N LEU A 297 14.09 -13.64 9.88
CA LEU A 297 13.15 -14.74 10.11
C LEU A 297 13.86 -15.90 10.82
N PRO A 298 13.17 -16.66 11.69
CA PRO A 298 13.76 -17.84 12.32
C PRO A 298 14.29 -18.82 11.25
N SER A 299 15.27 -19.64 11.65
CA SER A 299 15.70 -20.77 10.83
C SER A 299 14.56 -21.76 10.68
N ALA A 300 14.42 -22.34 9.48
CA ALA A 300 13.49 -23.44 9.22
C ALA A 300 13.83 -24.69 10.05
#